data_AF-A0A0M0K6Q2-F1
#
_entry.id   AF-A0A0M0K6Q2-F1
#
_cell.length_a   1.000
_cell.length_b   1.000
_cell.length_c   1.000
_cell.angle_alpha   90.00
_cell.angle_beta   90.00
_cell.angle_gamma   90.00
#
_symmetry.space_group_name_H-M   'P 1'
#
loop_
_entity.id
_entity.type
_entity.pdbx_description
1 polymer ?
#
loop_
_entity_poly.entity_id
_entity_poly.type
_entity_poly.pdbx_seq_one_letter_code
_entity_poly.pdbx_strand_id
1 'polypeptide(L)'
;MSAPPSPEEAARTVEQASLAFLNATTATERSAAERWLLEIRKWPQPLACCRELLLRSMVGYAKLQALIMMRECLGTQWPMLSPAERSELQQLLLRLLAEGSVEPYVRAAAAQNLAVHAKHDLLHALPPAGSAESGAPAVALETLLQAATQMLEEPSGAHAPAALEIVHATLSEFGAPSSGVVGVCNGALECILVGL
;
A
#
# COMPACT_ATOMS: atom_id res chain seq x y z
N MET A 1 14.38 13.10 25.64
CA MET A 1 13.91 12.46 24.41
C MET A 1 13.15 13.50 23.63
N SER A 2 13.59 13.84 22.42
CA SER A 2 12.87 14.76 21.53
C SER A 2 11.47 14.21 21.23
N ALA A 3 10.48 15.08 21.08
CA ALA A 3 9.15 14.66 20.63
C ALA A 3 9.26 13.96 19.27
N PRO A 4 8.43 12.93 19.00
CA PRO A 4 8.40 12.32 17.68
C PRO A 4 7.97 13.38 16.63
N PRO A 5 8.50 13.30 15.39
CA PRO A 5 8.16 14.25 14.34
C PRO A 5 6.66 14.19 14.03
N SER A 6 6.07 15.33 13.67
CA SER A 6 4.70 15.37 13.15
C SER A 6 4.60 14.59 11.82
N PRO A 7 3.41 14.09 11.45
CA PRO A 7 3.21 13.41 10.16
C PRO A 7 3.64 14.23 8.93
N GLU A 8 3.52 15.56 9.00
CA GLU A 8 3.93 16.47 7.92
C GLU A 8 5.45 16.64 7.83
N GLU A 9 6.15 16.78 8.96
CA GLU A 9 7.62 16.74 8.99
C GLU A 9 8.14 15.39 8.50
N ALA A 10 7.42 14.34 8.88
CA ALA A 10 7.72 13.00 8.48
C ALA A 10 7.63 12.82 6.96
N ALA A 11 6.50 13.22 6.36
CA ALA A 11 6.28 13.17 4.93
C ALA A 11 7.33 13.98 4.16
N ARG A 12 7.64 15.21 4.61
CA ARG A 12 8.70 16.03 3.98
C ARG A 12 10.06 15.35 4.00
N THR A 13 10.39 14.65 5.08
CA THR A 13 11.65 13.91 5.18
C THR A 13 11.69 12.74 4.18
N VAL A 14 10.59 11.98 4.04
CA VAL A 14 10.50 10.90 3.04
C VAL A 14 10.64 11.44 1.62
N GLU A 15 9.98 12.56 1.33
CA GLU A 15 10.03 13.19 0.01
C GLU A 15 11.44 13.65 -0.34
N GLN A 16 12.13 14.30 0.60
CA GLN A 16 13.53 14.70 0.43
C GLN A 16 14.46 13.50 0.26
N ALA A 17 14.32 12.46 1.08
CA ALA A 17 15.10 11.23 0.96
C ALA A 17 14.84 10.52 -0.37
N SER A 18 13.59 10.55 -0.86
CA SER A 18 13.20 10.00 -2.16
C SER A 18 13.88 10.72 -3.32
N LEU A 19 13.86 12.06 -3.29
CA LEU A 19 14.57 12.88 -4.29
C LEU A 19 16.08 12.67 -4.23
N ALA A 20 16.65 12.64 -3.03
CA ALA A 20 18.08 12.38 -2.84
C ALA A 20 18.48 11.00 -3.36
N PHE A 21 17.66 9.98 -3.15
CA PHE A 21 17.89 8.63 -3.66
C PHE A 21 17.89 8.60 -5.20
N LEU A 22 16.90 9.23 -5.83
CA LEU A 22 16.78 9.27 -7.30
C LEU A 22 17.90 10.09 -7.96
N ASN A 23 18.34 11.18 -7.33
CA ASN A 23 19.35 12.08 -7.87
C ASN A 23 20.79 11.70 -7.46
N ALA A 24 20.96 10.65 -6.66
CA ALA A 24 22.27 10.22 -6.18
C ALA A 24 23.19 9.83 -7.35
N THR A 25 24.34 10.49 -7.43
CA THR A 25 25.36 10.22 -8.45
C THR A 25 26.43 9.26 -7.94
N THR A 26 26.53 9.11 -6.63
CA THR A 26 27.46 8.19 -5.97
C THR A 26 26.73 7.13 -5.13
N ALA A 27 27.40 6.00 -4.90
CA ALA A 27 26.88 4.96 -4.01
C ALA A 27 26.68 5.47 -2.58
N THR A 28 27.58 6.32 -2.08
CA THR A 28 27.51 6.90 -0.73
C THR A 28 26.26 7.76 -0.54
N GLU A 29 25.95 8.63 -1.51
CA GLU A 29 24.73 9.46 -1.50
C GLU A 29 23.48 8.57 -1.50
N ARG A 30 23.47 7.55 -2.37
CA ARG A 30 22.34 6.62 -2.48
C ARG A 30 22.10 5.87 -1.17
N SER A 31 23.15 5.29 -0.57
CA SER A 31 23.06 4.58 0.70
C SER A 31 22.68 5.49 1.87
N ALA A 32 23.08 6.76 1.84
CA ALA A 32 22.65 7.74 2.84
C ALA A 32 21.15 8.03 2.74
N ALA A 33 20.63 8.22 1.53
CA ALA A 33 19.21 8.44 1.29
C ALA A 33 18.36 7.19 1.62
N GLU A 34 18.82 6.00 1.22
CA GLU A 34 18.18 4.72 1.54
C GLU A 34 18.06 4.50 3.05
N ARG A 35 19.10 4.82 3.82
CA ARG A 35 19.07 4.73 5.27
C ARG A 35 17.92 5.54 5.86
N TRP A 36 17.67 6.75 5.36
CA TRP A 36 16.54 7.57 5.80
C TRP A 36 15.21 6.91 5.47
N LEU A 37 15.04 6.38 4.24
CA LEU A 37 13.81 5.68 3.86
C LEU A 37 13.53 4.45 4.74
N LEU A 38 14.57 3.74 5.18
CA LEU A 38 14.44 2.61 6.10
C LEU A 38 14.13 3.04 7.53
N GLU A 39 14.75 4.10 8.04
CA GLU A 39 14.49 4.59 9.41
C GLU A 39 13.07 5.10 9.60
N ILE A 40 12.47 5.69 8.56
CA ILE A 40 11.10 6.23 8.62
C ILE A 40 10.06 5.13 8.87
N ARG A 41 10.34 3.88 8.49
CA ARG A 41 9.47 2.73 8.78
C ARG A 41 9.32 2.44 10.27
N LYS A 42 10.22 2.96 11.10
CA LYS A 42 10.22 2.77 12.57
C LYS A 42 9.50 3.90 13.30
N TRP A 43 8.94 4.88 12.59
CA TRP A 43 8.28 6.01 13.23
C TRP A 43 6.95 5.65 13.89
N PRO A 44 6.49 6.44 14.88
CA PRO A 44 5.33 6.06 15.69
C PRO A 44 4.00 6.08 14.93
N GLN A 45 3.90 6.86 13.86
CA GLN A 45 2.65 7.06 13.10
C GLN A 45 2.87 6.88 11.58
N PRO A 46 3.28 5.68 11.12
CA PRO A 46 3.64 5.44 9.73
C PRO A 46 2.44 5.61 8.79
N LEU A 47 1.22 5.19 9.18
CA LEU A 47 0.03 5.40 8.35
C LEU A 47 -0.34 6.88 8.17
N ALA A 48 -0.17 7.71 9.20
CA ALA A 48 -0.42 9.14 9.08
C ALA A 48 0.57 9.79 8.10
N CYS A 49 1.85 9.43 8.18
CA CYS A 49 2.87 9.85 7.21
C CYS A 49 2.54 9.38 5.78
N CYS A 50 2.10 8.13 5.61
CA CYS A 50 1.69 7.61 4.31
C CYS A 50 0.54 8.43 3.71
N ARG A 51 -0.47 8.77 4.51
CA ARG A 51 -1.61 9.60 4.06
C ARG A 51 -1.14 10.97 3.58
N GLU A 52 -0.29 11.64 4.35
CA GLU A 52 0.27 12.95 3.98
C GLU A 52 1.04 12.87 2.64
N LEU A 53 1.89 11.86 2.46
CA LEU A 53 2.63 11.65 1.21
C LEU A 53 1.71 11.41 0.02
N LEU A 54 0.71 10.55 0.16
CA LEU A 54 -0.22 10.23 -0.92
C LEU A 54 -1.09 11.43 -1.33
N LEU A 55 -1.45 12.28 -0.36
CA LEU A 55 -2.28 13.47 -0.59
C LEU A 55 -1.51 14.66 -1.17
N ARG A 56 -0.25 14.84 -0.78
CA ARG A 56 0.48 16.11 -1.01
C ARG A 56 1.75 15.99 -1.84
N SER A 57 2.42 14.84 -1.85
CA SER A 57 3.68 14.73 -2.56
C SER A 57 3.46 14.71 -4.07
N MET A 58 4.31 15.44 -4.79
CA MET A 58 4.37 15.40 -6.26
C MET A 58 5.45 14.43 -6.76
N VAL A 59 6.16 13.77 -5.85
CA VAL A 59 7.26 12.86 -6.17
C VAL A 59 6.71 11.43 -6.20
N GLY A 60 6.56 10.84 -7.39
CA GLY A 60 6.03 9.48 -7.55
C GLY A 60 6.78 8.42 -6.73
N TYR A 61 8.12 8.54 -6.60
CA TYR A 61 8.89 7.63 -5.76
C TYR A 61 8.57 7.77 -4.26
N ALA A 62 8.24 8.98 -3.80
CA ALA A 62 7.81 9.19 -2.42
C ALA A 62 6.42 8.58 -2.18
N LYS A 63 5.49 8.70 -3.14
CA LYS A 63 4.20 7.99 -3.12
C LYS A 63 4.38 6.47 -3.11
N LEU A 64 5.33 5.95 -3.89
CA LEU A 64 5.66 4.52 -3.88
C LEU A 64 6.19 4.07 -2.51
N GLN A 65 7.12 4.82 -1.91
CA GLN A 65 7.63 4.51 -0.57
C GLN A 65 6.51 4.52 0.47
N ALA A 66 5.57 5.47 0.37
CA ALA A 66 4.38 5.51 1.21
C ALA A 66 3.53 4.23 1.06
N LEU A 67 3.29 3.77 -0.16
CA LEU A 67 2.51 2.55 -0.42
C LEU A 67 3.20 1.28 0.06
N ILE A 68 4.53 1.20 -0.02
CA ILE A 68 5.32 0.10 0.52
C ILE A 68 5.22 0.11 2.06
N MET A 69 5.46 1.25 2.69
CA MET A 69 5.39 1.42 4.14
C MET A 69 3.97 1.14 4.67
N MET A 70 2.94 1.60 3.95
CA MET A 70 1.55 1.33 4.27
C MET A 70 1.31 -0.19 4.32
N ARG A 71 1.69 -0.92 3.28
CA ARG A 71 1.53 -2.38 3.22
C ARG A 71 2.22 -3.09 4.39
N GLU A 72 3.43 -2.66 4.75
CA GLU A 72 4.20 -3.23 5.86
C GLU A 72 3.53 -3.03 7.24
N CYS A 73 2.94 -1.86 7.47
CA CYS A 73 2.33 -1.53 8.76
C CYS A 73 0.83 -1.86 8.85
N LEU A 74 0.15 -2.08 7.72
CA LEU A 74 -1.30 -2.23 7.70
C LEU A 74 -1.76 -3.42 8.54
N GLY A 75 -1.06 -4.55 8.49
CA GLY A 75 -1.45 -5.75 9.24
C GLY A 75 -1.37 -5.59 10.76
N THR A 76 -0.43 -4.79 11.29
CA THR A 76 -0.32 -4.55 12.73
C THR A 76 -1.24 -3.43 13.20
N GLN A 77 -1.51 -2.44 12.34
CA GLN A 77 -2.35 -1.29 12.69
C GLN A 77 -3.84 -1.51 12.41
N TRP A 78 -4.20 -2.50 11.57
CA TRP A 78 -5.59 -2.80 11.21
C TRP A 78 -6.56 -2.87 12.38
N PRO A 79 -6.26 -3.59 13.48
CA PRO A 79 -7.17 -3.73 14.61
C PRO A 79 -7.40 -2.41 15.35
N MET A 80 -6.49 -1.45 15.19
CA MET A 80 -6.54 -0.13 15.82
C MET A 80 -7.31 0.89 14.99
N LEU A 81 -7.54 0.62 13.69
CA LEU A 81 -8.29 1.50 12.80
C LEU A 81 -9.79 1.32 13.02
N SER A 82 -10.48 2.44 13.21
CA SER A 82 -11.94 2.52 13.16
C SER A 82 -12.48 2.24 11.75
N PRO A 83 -13.74 1.83 11.60
CA PRO A 83 -14.36 1.63 10.29
C PRO A 83 -14.31 2.87 9.39
N ALA A 84 -14.41 4.07 9.98
CA ALA A 84 -14.30 5.33 9.25
C ALA A 84 -12.88 5.52 8.67
N GLU A 85 -11.84 5.29 9.48
CA GLU A 85 -10.46 5.40 9.02
C GLU A 85 -10.12 4.38 7.92
N ARG A 86 -10.68 3.17 7.99
CA ARG A 86 -10.55 2.18 6.91
C ARG A 86 -11.21 2.70 5.64
N SER A 87 -12.47 3.11 5.71
CA SER A 87 -13.19 3.64 4.54
C SER A 87 -12.47 4.83 3.89
N GLU A 88 -11.95 5.77 4.68
CA GLU A 88 -11.16 6.90 4.17
C GLU A 88 -9.88 6.45 3.45
N LEU A 89 -9.18 5.44 3.98
CA LEU A 89 -7.98 4.89 3.36
C LEU A 89 -8.29 4.22 2.03
N GLN A 90 -9.39 3.45 1.98
CA GLN A 90 -9.88 2.82 0.75
C GLN A 90 -10.20 3.88 -0.31
N GLN A 91 -10.93 4.94 0.07
CA GLN A 91 -11.28 6.04 -0.84
C GLN A 91 -10.05 6.83 -1.31
N LEU A 92 -9.04 7.00 -0.45
CA LEU A 92 -7.77 7.61 -0.85
C LEU A 92 -7.08 6.80 -1.96
N LEU A 93 -6.98 5.49 -1.79
CA LEU A 93 -6.33 4.61 -2.78
C LEU A 93 -7.14 4.51 -4.08
N LEU A 94 -8.47 4.44 -4.00
CA LEU A 94 -9.33 4.43 -5.19
C LEU A 94 -9.22 5.75 -5.99
N ARG A 95 -9.14 6.90 -5.31
CA ARG A 95 -8.89 8.19 -5.97
C ARG A 95 -7.54 8.22 -6.66
N LEU A 96 -6.49 7.68 -6.01
CA LEU A 96 -5.16 7.59 -6.60
C LEU A 96 -5.15 6.69 -7.84
N LEU A 97 -5.92 5.60 -7.85
CA LEU A 97 -6.08 4.73 -9.02
C LEU A 97 -6.81 5.40 -10.18
N ALA A 98 -7.80 6.24 -9.88
CA ALA A 98 -8.57 6.99 -10.87
C ALA A 98 -7.82 8.23 -11.41
N GLU A 99 -6.70 8.61 -10.81
CA GLU A 99 -5.93 9.76 -11.25
C GLU A 99 -5.12 9.42 -12.51
N GLY A 100 -5.55 9.92 -13.68
CA GLY A 100 -4.90 9.63 -14.96
C GLY A 100 -3.43 10.08 -15.09
N SER A 101 -2.99 11.02 -14.25
CA SER A 101 -1.59 11.48 -14.18
C SER A 101 -0.67 10.62 -13.32
N VAL A 102 -1.20 9.66 -12.57
CA VAL A 102 -0.41 8.85 -11.65
C VAL A 102 0.53 7.91 -12.41
N GLU A 103 1.76 7.74 -11.94
CA GLU A 103 2.70 6.83 -12.56
C GLU A 103 2.22 5.36 -12.43
N PRO A 104 2.40 4.52 -13.45
CA PRO A 104 1.91 3.14 -13.43
C PRO A 104 2.38 2.32 -12.23
N TYR A 105 3.61 2.52 -11.76
CA TYR A 105 4.15 1.80 -10.60
C TYR A 105 3.49 2.22 -9.28
N VAL A 106 3.08 3.49 -9.15
CA VAL A 106 2.32 3.98 -8.00
C VAL A 106 0.91 3.40 -8.04
N ARG A 107 0.29 3.40 -9.23
CA ARG A 107 -1.05 2.83 -9.45
C ARG A 107 -1.11 1.35 -9.09
N ALA A 108 -0.17 0.56 -9.59
CA ALA A 108 -0.07 -0.86 -9.27
C ALA A 108 0.12 -1.10 -7.76
N ALA A 109 0.97 -0.31 -7.10
CA ALA A 109 1.18 -0.40 -5.65
C ALA A 109 -0.07 0.00 -4.84
N ALA A 110 -0.88 0.93 -5.34
CA ALA A 110 -2.16 1.31 -4.72
C ALA A 110 -3.19 0.18 -4.84
N ALA A 111 -3.29 -0.46 -6.00
CA ALA A 111 -4.14 -1.65 -6.19
C ALA A 111 -3.72 -2.80 -5.25
N GLN A 112 -2.42 -3.02 -5.06
CA GLN A 112 -1.93 -4.00 -4.08
C GLN A 112 -2.35 -3.67 -2.65
N ASN A 113 -2.28 -2.40 -2.23
CA ASN A 113 -2.73 -1.99 -0.91
C ASN A 113 -4.25 -2.17 -0.72
N LEU A 114 -5.06 -1.94 -1.77
CA LEU A 114 -6.50 -2.24 -1.75
C LEU A 114 -6.82 -3.73 -1.61
N ALA A 115 -6.05 -4.60 -2.27
CA ALA A 115 -6.21 -6.04 -2.11
C ALA A 115 -5.88 -6.49 -0.67
N VAL A 116 -4.80 -5.95 -0.09
CA VAL A 116 -4.41 -6.20 1.30
C VAL A 116 -5.48 -5.69 2.27
N HIS A 117 -6.04 -4.51 2.01
CA HIS A 117 -7.18 -3.94 2.73
C HIS A 117 -8.38 -4.90 2.77
N ALA A 118 -8.82 -5.36 1.59
CA ALA A 118 -9.94 -6.28 1.48
C ALA A 118 -9.69 -7.61 2.20
N LYS A 119 -8.46 -8.13 2.14
CA LYS A 119 -8.06 -9.35 2.85
C LYS A 119 -8.07 -9.16 4.37
N HIS A 120 -7.56 -8.04 4.89
CA HIS A 120 -7.62 -7.78 6.32
C HIS A 120 -9.04 -7.62 6.83
N ASP A 121 -9.90 -6.89 6.12
CA ASP A 121 -11.31 -6.80 6.51
C ASP A 121 -11.99 -8.17 6.55
N LEU A 122 -11.72 -9.03 5.55
CA LEU A 122 -12.23 -10.40 5.57
C LEU A 122 -11.71 -11.17 6.79
N LEU A 123 -10.40 -11.18 7.02
CA LEU A 123 -9.77 -11.92 8.13
C LEU A 123 -10.28 -11.47 9.51
N HIS A 124 -10.56 -10.17 9.68
CA HIS A 124 -11.09 -9.63 10.93
C HIS A 124 -12.61 -9.72 11.07
N ALA A 125 -13.34 -9.95 9.97
CA ALA A 125 -14.77 -10.26 9.99
C ALA A 125 -15.05 -11.75 10.24
N LEU A 126 -14.05 -12.63 10.09
CA LEU A 126 -14.23 -14.06 10.34
C LEU A 126 -14.51 -14.32 11.82
N PRO A 127 -15.57 -15.10 12.14
CA PRO A 127 -15.80 -15.52 13.50
C PRO A 127 -14.64 -16.40 14.02
N PRO A 128 -14.37 -16.41 15.33
CA PRO A 128 -13.39 -17.33 15.91
C PRO A 128 -13.78 -18.77 15.59
N ALA A 129 -12.77 -19.58 15.27
CA ALA A 129 -12.95 -20.97 14.85
C ALA A 129 -13.88 -21.74 15.81
N GLY A 130 -14.99 -22.27 15.29
CA GLY A 130 -15.94 -23.10 16.04
C GLY A 130 -17.25 -22.41 16.47
N SER A 131 -17.52 -21.17 16.06
CA SER A 131 -18.82 -20.53 16.29
C SER A 131 -19.76 -20.66 15.08
N ALA A 132 -21.01 -21.04 15.34
CA ALA A 132 -22.05 -21.23 14.32
C ALA A 132 -22.76 -19.90 14.02
N GLU A 133 -22.69 -19.51 12.75
CA GLU A 133 -23.47 -18.48 12.03
C GLU A 133 -23.38 -17.00 12.48
N SER A 134 -22.96 -16.13 11.54
CA SER A 134 -23.85 -15.24 10.78
C SER A 134 -22.99 -14.26 9.98
N GLY A 135 -23.06 -14.35 8.65
CA GLY A 135 -22.21 -13.61 7.73
C GLY A 135 -22.37 -12.10 7.82
N ALA A 136 -21.27 -11.41 8.13
CA ALA A 136 -21.00 -10.11 7.53
C ALA A 136 -19.99 -10.37 6.39
N PRO A 137 -20.48 -10.67 5.17
CA PRO A 137 -19.62 -11.06 4.07
C PRO A 137 -18.81 -9.85 3.60
N ALA A 138 -17.52 -10.05 3.38
CA ALA A 138 -16.68 -9.50 2.30
C ALA A 138 -16.98 -8.09 1.72
N VAL A 139 -17.59 -7.15 2.45
CA VAL A 139 -18.05 -5.86 1.91
C VAL A 139 -16.90 -5.10 1.24
N ALA A 140 -15.70 -5.15 1.81
CA ALA A 140 -14.53 -4.51 1.24
C ALA A 140 -14.07 -5.14 -0.09
N LEU A 141 -14.10 -6.47 -0.20
CA LEU A 141 -13.75 -7.18 -1.44
C LEU A 141 -14.83 -6.96 -2.52
N GLU A 142 -16.11 -7.04 -2.15
CA GLU A 142 -17.22 -6.75 -3.05
C GLU A 142 -17.17 -5.31 -3.54
N THR A 143 -16.94 -4.35 -2.65
CA THR A 143 -16.79 -2.93 -3.00
C THR A 143 -15.60 -2.72 -3.94
N LEU A 144 -14.48 -3.40 -3.71
CA LEU A 144 -13.30 -3.32 -4.55
C LEU A 144 -13.56 -3.87 -5.97
N LEU A 145 -14.20 -5.03 -6.08
CA LEU A 145 -14.57 -5.63 -7.37
C LEU A 145 -15.65 -4.83 -8.10
N GLN A 146 -16.59 -4.24 -7.36
CA GLN A 146 -17.59 -3.34 -7.91
C GLN A 146 -16.93 -2.07 -8.48
N ALA A 147 -15.94 -1.50 -7.79
CA ALA A 147 -15.18 -0.36 -8.29
C ALA A 147 -14.42 -0.71 -9.58
N ALA A 148 -13.78 -1.88 -9.65
CA ALA A 148 -13.12 -2.34 -10.87
C ALA A 148 -14.11 -2.51 -12.04
N THR A 149 -15.29 -3.09 -11.77
CA THR A 149 -16.36 -3.23 -12.78
C THR A 149 -16.80 -1.86 -13.32
N GLN A 150 -17.06 -0.89 -12.44
CA GLN A 150 -17.45 0.47 -12.83
C GLN A 150 -16.37 1.15 -13.68
N MET A 151 -15.09 0.96 -13.35
CA MET A 151 -13.97 1.47 -14.14
C MET A 151 -13.86 0.83 -15.54
N LEU A 152 -14.25 -0.44 -15.70
CA LEU A 152 -14.28 -1.14 -16.98
C LEU A 152 -15.48 -0.74 -17.86
N GLU A 153 -16.61 -0.45 -17.23
CA GLU A 153 -17.85 -0.03 -17.92
C GLU A 153 -17.79 1.42 -18.41
N GLU A 154 -16.80 2.20 -17.97
CA GLU A 154 -16.64 3.59 -18.39
C GLU A 154 -16.38 3.69 -19.91
N PRO A 155 -17.19 4.44 -20.67
CA PRO A 155 -17.10 4.49 -22.14
C PRO A 155 -15.75 4.97 -22.70
N SER A 156 -15.02 5.77 -21.93
CA SER A 156 -13.72 6.31 -22.36
C SER A 156 -12.62 5.24 -22.34
N GLY A 157 -12.80 4.17 -21.56
CA GLY A 157 -11.78 3.17 -21.28
C GLY A 157 -10.57 3.71 -20.51
N ALA A 158 -10.61 4.96 -20.02
CA ALA A 158 -9.47 5.62 -19.39
C ALA A 158 -9.02 4.90 -18.10
N HIS A 159 -9.96 4.34 -17.34
CA HIS A 159 -9.68 3.61 -16.10
C HIS A 159 -9.52 2.10 -16.28
N ALA A 160 -9.57 1.57 -17.51
CA ALA A 160 -9.41 0.13 -17.73
C ALA A 160 -8.08 -0.45 -17.18
N PRO A 161 -6.91 0.24 -17.29
CA PRO A 161 -5.68 -0.24 -16.66
C PRO A 161 -5.78 -0.33 -15.14
N ALA A 162 -6.39 0.66 -14.50
CA ALA A 162 -6.60 0.67 -13.05
C ALA A 162 -7.49 -0.49 -12.58
N ALA A 163 -8.55 -0.78 -13.33
CA ALA A 163 -9.43 -1.91 -13.05
C ALA A 163 -8.71 -3.26 -13.16
N LEU A 164 -7.91 -3.45 -14.21
CA LEU A 164 -7.12 -4.67 -14.39
C LEU A 164 -6.06 -4.83 -13.30
N GLU A 165 -5.44 -3.73 -12.85
CA GLU A 165 -4.52 -3.74 -11.72
C GLU A 165 -5.22 -4.15 -10.42
N ILE A 166 -6.46 -3.70 -10.16
CA ILE A 166 -7.27 -4.15 -9.02
C ILE A 166 -7.52 -5.65 -9.08
N VAL A 167 -7.98 -6.16 -10.23
CA VAL A 167 -8.27 -7.60 -10.40
C VAL A 167 -7.01 -8.43 -10.20
N HIS A 168 -5.91 -8.03 -10.83
CA HIS A 168 -4.62 -8.71 -10.70
C HIS A 168 -4.14 -8.72 -9.24
N ALA A 169 -4.13 -7.56 -8.58
CA ALA A 169 -3.71 -7.43 -7.19
C ALA A 169 -4.56 -8.30 -6.26
N THR A 170 -5.87 -8.35 -6.48
CA THR A 170 -6.80 -9.18 -5.71
C THR A 170 -6.48 -10.67 -5.88
N LEU A 171 -6.32 -11.14 -7.13
CA LEU A 171 -5.97 -12.53 -7.41
C LEU A 171 -4.61 -12.91 -6.79
N SER A 172 -3.62 -12.03 -6.87
CA SER A 172 -2.30 -12.27 -6.29
C SER A 172 -2.34 -12.32 -4.76
N GLU A 173 -3.05 -11.41 -4.11
CA GLU A 173 -3.08 -11.32 -2.65
C GLU A 173 -3.89 -12.46 -2.01
N PHE A 174 -4.99 -12.88 -2.65
CA PHE A 174 -5.82 -13.99 -2.17
C PHE A 174 -5.32 -15.37 -2.66
N GLY A 175 -4.60 -15.42 -3.78
CA GLY A 175 -3.99 -16.64 -4.31
C GLY A 175 -2.62 -16.98 -3.72
N ALA A 176 -1.97 -16.04 -3.01
CA ALA A 176 -0.73 -16.31 -2.32
C ALA A 176 -0.95 -17.40 -1.25
N PRO A 177 -0.16 -18.49 -1.22
CA PRO A 177 -0.30 -19.52 -0.21
C PRO A 177 -0.19 -18.88 1.18
N SER A 178 -1.10 -19.23 2.08
CA SER A 178 -1.04 -18.81 3.47
C SER A 178 0.18 -19.44 4.14
N SER A 179 1.35 -18.85 3.96
CA SER A 179 2.50 -19.15 4.79
C SER A 179 2.15 -18.66 6.20
N GLY A 180 1.72 -19.59 7.05
CA GLY A 180 1.57 -19.32 8.47
C GLY A 180 2.86 -18.71 9.01
N VAL A 181 2.72 -17.66 9.81
CA VAL A 181 3.68 -17.16 10.81
C VAL A 181 5.12 -17.65 10.60
N VAL A 182 5.88 -17.03 9.70
CA VAL A 182 7.35 -17.06 9.74
C VAL A 182 7.84 -15.69 9.27
N GLY A 183 8.70 -15.08 10.09
CA GLY A 183 9.18 -13.72 9.91
C GLY A 183 10.05 -13.51 8.68
N VAL A 184 10.30 -12.22 8.43
CA VAL A 184 11.45 -11.68 7.70
C VAL A 184 11.86 -12.50 6.46
N CYS A 185 11.23 -12.26 5.32
CA CYS A 185 11.86 -12.53 4.03
C CYS A 185 12.35 -11.21 3.46
N ASN A 186 13.47 -10.75 4.01
CA ASN A 186 14.39 -9.88 3.32
C ASN A 186 15.21 -10.78 2.37
N GLY A 187 15.12 -10.57 1.06
CA GLY A 187 16.01 -11.18 0.06
C GLY A 187 15.63 -12.56 -0.46
N ALA A 188 14.87 -12.62 -1.56
CA ALA A 188 14.88 -13.77 -2.48
C ALA A 188 14.43 -13.39 -3.91
N LEU A 189 14.85 -12.23 -4.40
CA LEU A 189 14.66 -11.82 -5.81
C LEU A 189 15.93 -12.02 -6.66
N GLU A 190 16.97 -12.71 -6.16
CA GLU A 190 18.25 -12.84 -6.87
C GLU A 190 18.55 -14.21 -7.52
N CYS A 191 17.64 -15.19 -7.54
CA CYS A 191 18.00 -16.54 -8.06
C CYS A 191 17.26 -17.03 -9.32
N ILE A 192 16.55 -16.20 -10.09
CA ILE A 192 15.97 -16.63 -11.39
C ILE A 192 16.36 -15.68 -12.53
N LEU A 193 17.62 -15.22 -12.54
CA LEU A 193 18.22 -14.53 -13.69
C LEU A 193 19.68 -14.94 -13.96
N VAL A 194 20.16 -16.05 -13.39
CA VAL A 194 21.41 -16.70 -13.81
C VAL A 194 21.06 -18.04 -14.44
N GLY A 195 20.56 -17.94 -15.66
CA GLY A 195 20.15 -19.06 -16.51
C GLY A 195 20.06 -18.65 -17.98
N LEU A 196 20.90 -17.70 -18.40
CA LEU A 196 21.30 -17.40 -19.78
C LEU A 196 22.74 -16.87 -19.76
#